data_AF-A0A959P359-F1
#
_entry.id   AF-A0A959P359-F1
#
_cell.length_a   1.000
_cell.length_b   1.000
_cell.length_c   1.000
_cell.angle_alpha   90.00
_cell.angle_beta   90.00
_cell.angle_gamma   90.00
#
_symmetry.space_group_name_H-M   'P 1'
#
loop_
_entity.id
_entity.type
_entity.pdbx_description
1 polymer ?
#
loop_
_entity_poly.entity_id
_entity_poly.type
_entity_poly.pdbx_seq_one_letter_code
_entity_poly.pdbx_strand_id
1 'polypeptide(L)'
;KNKLLLEKIDEDLPYIKAQIIYSIKNEMAVKLTDIFLRRIGLGTLKKPGDKEILSIVELMAKELNWDNNKIESEISELKSVYTIS
;
A
#
# COMPACT_ATOMS: atom_id res chain seq x y z
N LYS A 1 -14.16 -18.10 -5.33
CA LYS A 1 -12.92 -17.33 -5.61
C LYS A 1 -13.24 -15.85 -5.47
N ASN A 2 -12.51 -15.11 -4.63
CA ASN A 2 -12.86 -13.74 -4.25
C ASN A 2 -12.48 -12.75 -5.39
N LYS A 3 -13.45 -12.35 -6.21
CA LYS A 3 -13.25 -11.55 -7.44
C LYS A 3 -12.56 -10.20 -7.18
N LEU A 4 -12.72 -9.67 -5.96
CA LEU A 4 -12.14 -8.41 -5.49
C LEU A 4 -10.60 -8.40 -5.47
N LEU A 5 -9.95 -9.57 -5.39
CA LEU A 5 -8.48 -9.66 -5.34
C LEU A 5 -7.82 -9.39 -6.71
N LEU A 6 -8.58 -9.52 -7.80
CA LEU A 6 -8.09 -9.22 -9.16
C LEU A 6 -8.25 -7.74 -9.54
N GLU A 7 -8.85 -6.93 -8.67
CA GLU A 7 -8.98 -5.50 -8.92
C GLU A 7 -7.62 -4.83 -8.90
N LYS A 8 -7.40 -3.99 -9.92
CA LYS A 8 -6.25 -3.10 -9.97
C LYS A 8 -6.33 -2.07 -8.85
N ILE A 9 -5.16 -1.69 -8.34
CA ILE A 9 -5.00 -0.63 -7.34
C ILE A 9 -5.02 0.75 -8.02
N ASP A 10 -4.47 0.81 -9.22
CA ASP A 10 -4.42 1.99 -10.07
C ASP A 10 -4.69 1.56 -11.53
N GLU A 11 -5.39 2.40 -12.30
CA GLU A 11 -5.83 2.02 -13.65
C GLU A 11 -4.64 1.81 -14.61
N ASP A 12 -3.58 2.60 -14.44
CA ASP A 12 -2.41 2.64 -15.30
C ASP A 12 -1.32 1.65 -14.88
N LEU A 13 -1.39 1.12 -13.66
CA LEU A 13 -0.38 0.20 -13.15
C LEU A 13 -0.87 -1.26 -13.15
N PRO A 14 0.04 -2.23 -13.32
CA PRO A 14 -0.31 -3.65 -13.37
C PRO A 14 -0.58 -4.25 -11.98
N TYR A 15 -0.63 -3.46 -10.92
CA TYR A 15 -0.72 -3.96 -9.54
C TYR A 15 -2.15 -4.23 -9.12
N ILE A 16 -2.39 -5.41 -8.56
CA ILE A 16 -3.70 -5.86 -8.08
C ILE A 16 -3.71 -6.08 -6.57
N LYS A 17 -4.89 -6.00 -5.96
CA LYS A 17 -5.08 -6.22 -4.51
C LYS A 17 -4.50 -7.55 -4.03
N ALA A 18 -4.56 -8.61 -4.84
CA ALA A 18 -3.97 -9.92 -4.51
C ALA A 18 -2.47 -9.85 -4.18
N GLN A 19 -1.72 -9.00 -4.88
CA GLN A 19 -0.27 -8.87 -4.64
C GLN A 19 0.01 -8.26 -3.26
N ILE A 20 -0.80 -7.30 -2.82
CA ILE A 20 -0.68 -6.70 -1.48
C ILE A 20 -0.95 -7.74 -0.41
N ILE A 21 -2.03 -8.51 -0.56
CA ILE A 21 -2.36 -9.60 0.36
C ILE A 21 -1.24 -10.64 0.41
N TYR A 22 -0.70 -11.00 -0.75
CA TYR A 22 0.41 -11.94 -0.83
C TYR A 22 1.64 -11.42 -0.09
N SER A 23 2.00 -10.15 -0.30
CA SER A 23 3.13 -9.50 0.37
C SER A 23 2.96 -9.40 1.88
N ILE A 24 1.74 -9.12 2.38
CA ILE A 24 1.44 -9.13 3.81
C ILE A 24 1.67 -10.54 4.39
N LYS A 25 1.06 -11.56 3.76
CA LYS A 25 0.97 -12.92 4.32
C LYS A 25 2.25 -13.74 4.17
N ASN A 26 2.96 -13.57 3.07
CA ASN A 26 4.09 -14.44 2.71
C ASN A 26 5.43 -13.72 2.78
N GLU A 27 5.42 -12.39 2.76
CA GLU A 27 6.64 -11.60 2.68
C GLU A 27 6.80 -10.62 3.85
N MET A 28 5.90 -10.67 4.85
CA MET A 28 5.94 -9.81 6.05
C MET A 28 5.94 -8.31 5.72
N ALA A 29 5.16 -7.89 4.71
CA ALA A 29 4.91 -6.47 4.48
C ALA A 29 3.99 -5.93 5.60
N VAL A 30 4.58 -5.27 6.59
CA VAL A 30 3.89 -4.78 7.80
C VAL A 30 3.98 -3.26 7.95
N LYS A 31 4.57 -2.57 6.98
CA LYS A 31 4.55 -1.11 6.84
C LYS A 31 4.07 -0.71 5.46
N LEU A 32 3.44 0.46 5.36
CA LEU A 32 2.99 1.01 4.09
C LEU A 32 4.18 1.27 3.14
N THR A 33 5.33 1.65 3.69
CA THR A 33 6.60 1.80 2.96
C THR A 33 7.13 0.48 2.39
N ASP A 34 6.82 -0.68 2.99
CA ASP A 34 7.22 -1.98 2.43
C ASP A 34 6.58 -2.24 1.08
N ILE A 35 5.31 -1.85 0.98
CA ILE A 35 4.54 -1.97 -0.24
C ILE A 35 5.06 -0.97 -1.27
N PHE A 36 4.98 0.33 -0.97
CA PHE A 36 5.28 1.38 -1.96
C PHE A 36 6.75 1.43 -2.40
N LEU A 37 7.70 1.18 -1.49
CA LEU A 37 9.13 1.37 -1.78
C LEU A 37 9.86 0.08 -2.15
N ARG A 38 9.39 -1.09 -1.69
CA ARG A 38 10.17 -2.34 -1.81
C ARG A 38 9.51 -3.43 -2.66
N ARG A 39 8.19 -3.43 -2.84
CA ARG A 39 7.47 -4.58 -3.42
C ARG A 39 6.73 -4.31 -4.71
N ILE A 40 6.07 -3.16 -4.80
CA ILE A 40 5.34 -2.76 -6.03
C ILE A 40 6.02 -1.63 -6.78
N GLY A 41 7.27 -1.24 -6.41
CA GLY A 41 8.06 -0.23 -7.14
C GLY A 41 7.31 1.09 -7.43
N LEU A 42 6.23 1.34 -6.69
CA LEU A 42 5.23 2.35 -7.00
C LEU A 42 5.78 3.72 -6.56
N GLY A 43 6.59 3.71 -5.51
CA GLY A 43 7.32 4.86 -5.00
C GLY A 43 8.66 5.15 -5.67
N THR A 44 9.18 4.24 -6.50
CA THR A 44 10.43 4.47 -7.24
C THR A 44 10.20 5.09 -8.62
N LEU A 45 8.98 5.02 -9.17
CA LEU A 45 8.62 5.56 -10.48
C LEU A 45 7.93 6.94 -10.44
N LYS A 46 7.12 7.21 -9.41
CA LYS A 46 6.47 8.51 -9.17
C LYS A 46 6.04 8.65 -7.70
N LYS A 47 5.79 9.87 -7.23
CA LYS A 47 5.08 10.07 -5.95
C LYS A 47 3.68 9.44 -6.06
N PRO A 48 3.29 8.53 -5.16
CA PRO A 48 1.97 7.91 -5.22
C PRO A 48 0.87 8.95 -4.94
N GLY A 49 -0.25 8.82 -5.65
CA GLY A 49 -1.43 9.66 -5.40
C GLY A 49 -2.15 9.26 -4.11
N ASP A 50 -2.97 10.17 -3.58
CA ASP A 50 -3.72 9.92 -2.34
C ASP A 50 -4.73 8.77 -2.50
N LYS A 51 -5.28 8.54 -3.71
CA LYS A 51 -6.23 7.45 -3.98
C LYS A 51 -5.56 6.08 -3.84
N GLU A 52 -4.36 5.92 -4.37
CA GLU A 52 -3.58 4.68 -4.28
C GLU A 52 -3.13 4.41 -2.84
N ILE A 53 -2.69 5.46 -2.14
CA ILE A 53 -2.33 5.39 -0.71
C ILE A 53 -3.53 4.89 0.11
N LEU A 54 -4.71 5.51 -0.08
CA LEU A 54 -5.93 5.13 0.64
C LEU A 54 -6.34 3.69 0.32
N SER A 55 -6.35 3.29 -0.96
CA SER A 55 -6.74 1.93 -1.33
C SER A 55 -5.83 0.86 -0.73
N ILE A 56 -4.51 1.13 -0.61
CA ILE A 56 -3.56 0.17 -0.05
C ILE A 56 -3.64 0.17 1.48
N VAL A 57 -3.68 1.35 2.12
CA VAL A 57 -3.67 1.44 3.59
C VAL A 57 -4.94 0.83 4.20
N GLU A 58 -6.10 0.98 3.57
CA GLU A 58 -7.35 0.34 4.00
C GLU A 58 -7.24 -1.19 3.93
N LEU A 59 -6.62 -1.71 2.87
CA LEU A 59 -6.41 -3.15 2.70
C LEU A 59 -5.43 -3.69 3.75
N MET A 60 -4.33 -2.98 3.98
CA MET A 60 -3.35 -3.34 5.01
C MET A 60 -3.97 -3.27 6.41
N ALA A 61 -4.73 -2.21 6.71
CA ALA A 61 -5.38 -2.05 8.00
C ALA A 61 -6.35 -3.18 8.30
N LYS A 62 -7.11 -3.63 7.30
CA LYS A 62 -8.01 -4.78 7.44
C LYS A 62 -7.25 -6.09 7.71
N GLU A 63 -6.16 -6.35 6.98
CA GLU A 63 -5.43 -7.63 7.12
C GLU A 63 -4.51 -7.67 8.35
N LEU A 64 -3.97 -6.52 8.77
CA LEU A 64 -3.06 -6.40 9.91
C LEU A 64 -3.74 -5.88 11.18
N ASN A 65 -5.06 -5.65 11.11
CA ASN A 65 -5.90 -5.17 12.21
C ASN A 65 -5.40 -3.84 12.81
N TRP A 66 -5.09 -2.87 11.95
CA TRP A 66 -4.67 -1.53 12.37
C TRP A 66 -5.85 -0.67 12.80
N ASP A 67 -5.60 0.20 13.78
CA ASP A 67 -6.51 1.27 14.16
C ASP A 67 -6.24 2.56 13.37
N ASN A 68 -7.10 3.57 13.55
CA ASN A 68 -6.97 4.86 12.86
C ASN A 68 -5.64 5.56 13.17
N ASN A 69 -5.15 5.47 14.41
CA ASN A 69 -3.87 6.07 14.80
C ASN A 69 -2.71 5.46 14.00
N LYS A 70 -2.70 4.14 13.83
CA LYS A 70 -1.71 3.43 13.05
C LYS A 70 -1.82 3.77 11.56
N ILE A 71 -3.04 3.86 11.01
CA ILE A 71 -3.27 4.28 9.63
C ILE A 71 -2.67 5.67 9.39
N GLU A 72 -2.97 6.64 10.25
CA GLU A 72 -2.45 8.01 10.13
C GLU A 72 -0.92 8.06 10.24
N SER A 73 -0.36 7.31 11.19
CA SER A 73 1.10 7.19 11.36
C SER A 73 1.78 6.63 10.12
N GLU A 74 1.23 5.58 9.49
CA GLU A 74 1.80 4.95 8.31
C GLU A 74 1.71 5.86 7.06
N ILE A 75 0.59 6.58 6.90
CA ILE A 75 0.45 7.57 5.81
C ILE A 75 1.45 8.71 6.00
N SER A 76 1.60 9.21 7.23
CA SER A 76 2.54 10.28 7.55
C SER A 76 3.99 9.84 7.28
N GLU A 77 4.38 8.64 7.73
CA GLU A 77 5.68 8.04 7.47
C GLU A 77 5.95 7.94 5.96
N LEU A 78 5.01 7.40 5.18
CA LEU A 78 5.13 7.32 3.72
C LEU A 78 5.29 8.70 3.07
N LYS A 79 4.47 9.69 3.46
CA LYS A 79 4.52 11.05 2.88
C LYS A 79 5.85 11.75 3.19
N SER A 80 6.42 11.52 4.37
CA SER A 80 7.71 12.10 4.77
C SER A 80 8.85 11.73 3.82
N VAL A 81 8.82 10.52 3.23
CA VAL A 81 9.83 10.05 2.25
C VAL A 81 9.92 10.96 1.02
N TYR A 82 8.81 11.59 0.62
CA TYR A 82 8.75 12.47 -0.55
C TYR A 82 8.76 13.96 -0.21
N THR A 83 8.94 14.33 1.06
CA THR A 83 8.85 15.73 1.52
C THR A 83 10.23 16.35 1.79
N ILE A 84 11.30 15.80 1.19
CA ILE A 84 12.62 16.43 1.25
C ILE A 84 12.59 17.66 0.33
N SER A 85 12.45 18.86 0.94
CA SER A 85 12.73 20.17 0.35
C SER A 85 14.10 20.66 0.81
#